data_AF-A0A2A2QGA4-F1
#
_entry.id   AF-A0A2A2QGA4-F1
#
_cell.length_a   1.000
_cell.length_b   1.000
_cell.length_c   1.000
_cell.angle_alpha   90.00
_cell.angle_beta   90.00
_cell.angle_gamma   90.00
#
_symmetry.space_group_name_H-M   'P 1'
#
loop_
_entity.id
_entity.type
_entity.pdbx_description
1 polymer ?
#
loop_
_entity_poly.entity_id
_entity_poly.type
_entity_poly.pdbx_seq_one_letter_code
_entity_poly.pdbx_strand_id
1 'polypeptide(L)'
;MTTTIRFRALALCLALATPAAAAPLRVLAIGDSMTEEYAFELPFSAPASNPTNANARSWPELLRIFRPTEATLGPYESTAFIYGDLRNAGHEWNFGIPGMTTLNWFILINTDNPFDPPSGEPLGFSYYDTRRKLIDELVVAEAVVILLGANDLKQEYNDLFNNTETTTFLDGVRNRIAAIHDWVRLRRPNVPIVVCTLPDVGATPQISGTYNDPVKQASTRIKIAALNQSIITWAAGKAKPPAIARIDHLTNRIFDQQPFHLNGTLFNLAGDPENPPTRVFCRDSFHAATVAQALIANEIMGALEAGTGRDLTLFSNREILDDLLGLNPDQPYLDWIAMAGLIGSPMDQDPDRDGFPNLAEYLLGSPPGTFGNPLDGSFSPGGSLTFHPSANALRFGSLIAEESTDLSLWTPVPVSRNTVAPDGTVSITPAAGPKGFARLRAAPNP
;
A
#
# COMPACT_ATOMS: atom_id res chain seq x y z
N MET A 1 48.70 1.52 67.65
CA MET A 1 47.69 0.52 67.28
C MET A 1 46.94 1.06 66.07
N THR A 2 47.21 0.47 64.91
CA THR A 2 46.74 0.85 63.58
C THR A 2 45.40 0.19 63.29
N THR A 3 44.34 0.98 63.11
CA THR A 3 43.02 0.50 62.70
C THR A 3 42.81 0.79 61.22
N THR A 4 42.92 -0.24 60.39
CA THR A 4 42.65 -0.21 58.95
C THR A 4 41.14 -0.31 58.71
N ILE A 5 40.52 0.78 58.23
CA ILE A 5 39.13 0.78 57.75
C ILE A 5 39.13 0.22 56.33
N ARG A 6 38.55 -0.97 56.14
CA ARG A 6 38.34 -1.58 54.82
C ARG A 6 37.05 -1.03 54.20
N PHE A 7 37.18 -0.18 53.18
CA PHE A 7 36.09 0.13 52.25
C PHE A 7 35.80 -1.12 51.41
N ARG A 8 34.61 -1.71 51.58
CA ARG A 8 34.04 -2.65 50.61
C ARG A 8 33.31 -1.84 49.55
N ALA A 9 33.89 -1.71 48.37
CA ALA A 9 33.18 -1.26 47.18
C ALA A 9 32.14 -2.32 46.80
N LEU A 10 30.86 -2.01 46.98
CA LEU A 10 29.76 -2.80 46.44
C LEU A 10 29.62 -2.41 44.96
N ALA A 11 30.10 -3.26 44.05
CA ALA A 11 29.86 -3.08 42.63
C ALA A 11 28.37 -3.34 42.35
N LEU A 12 27.60 -2.27 42.19
CA LEU A 12 26.22 -2.32 41.75
C LEU A 12 26.21 -2.62 40.25
N CYS A 13 26.04 -3.89 39.88
CA CYS A 13 25.78 -4.27 38.49
C CYS A 13 24.38 -3.79 38.10
N LEU A 14 24.30 -2.58 37.54
CA LEU A 14 23.13 -2.13 36.77
C LEU A 14 23.07 -2.99 35.51
N ALA A 15 22.31 -4.09 35.56
CA ALA A 15 21.91 -4.79 34.35
C ALA A 15 21.03 -3.84 33.54
N LEU A 16 21.58 -3.27 32.46
CA LEU A 16 20.81 -2.60 31.43
C LEU A 16 19.86 -3.65 30.84
N ALA A 17 18.62 -3.69 31.33
CA ALA A 17 17.56 -4.46 30.71
C ALA A 17 17.27 -3.83 29.36
N THR A 18 17.95 -4.31 28.31
CA THR A 18 17.53 -4.06 26.94
C THR A 18 16.12 -4.61 26.79
N PRO A 19 15.11 -3.82 26.41
CA PRO A 19 13.77 -4.35 26.21
C PRO A 19 13.85 -5.49 25.20
N ALA A 20 13.35 -6.67 25.56
CA ALA A 20 13.23 -7.77 24.63
C ALA A 20 12.35 -7.29 23.46
N ALA A 21 12.82 -7.49 22.22
CA ALA A 21 12.02 -7.19 21.04
C ALA A 21 10.69 -7.95 21.15
N ALA A 22 9.57 -7.26 20.91
CA ALA A 22 8.27 -7.89 20.90
C ALA A 22 8.23 -8.99 19.83
N ALA A 23 7.60 -10.12 20.11
CA ALA A 23 7.40 -11.17 19.12
C ALA A 23 6.62 -10.62 17.91
N PRO A 24 6.83 -11.12 16.68
CA PRO A 24 6.08 -10.67 15.51
C PRO A 24 4.57 -10.90 15.69
N LEU A 25 3.75 -9.99 15.18
CA LEU A 25 2.29 -10.06 15.24
C LEU A 25 1.82 -11.29 14.46
N ARG A 26 1.07 -12.16 15.12
CA ARG A 26 0.51 -13.36 14.47
C ARG A 26 -0.76 -13.01 13.71
N VAL A 27 -0.65 -12.88 12.40
CA VAL A 27 -1.75 -12.49 11.50
C VAL A 27 -2.30 -13.74 10.83
N LEU A 28 -3.62 -13.93 10.92
CA LEU A 28 -4.34 -14.91 10.10
C LEU A 28 -5.04 -14.16 8.96
N ALA A 29 -4.86 -14.63 7.73
CA ALA A 29 -5.49 -14.05 6.55
C ALA A 29 -6.61 -14.95 6.04
N ILE A 30 -7.76 -14.37 5.74
CA ILE A 30 -8.88 -14.97 5.01
C ILE A 30 -8.99 -14.20 3.70
N GLY A 31 -8.78 -14.87 2.57
CA GLY A 31 -8.82 -14.19 1.30
C GLY A 31 -8.95 -15.08 0.08
N ASP A 32 -8.73 -14.46 -1.08
CA ASP A 32 -8.75 -15.10 -2.39
C ASP A 32 -7.34 -15.12 -3.03
N SER A 33 -7.26 -15.17 -4.36
CA SER A 33 -5.99 -15.13 -5.10
C SER A 33 -5.18 -13.85 -4.88
N MET A 34 -5.75 -12.74 -4.39
CA MET A 34 -4.94 -11.56 -4.01
C MET A 34 -4.17 -11.76 -2.71
N THR A 35 -4.58 -12.75 -1.91
CA THR A 35 -4.00 -13.07 -0.59
C THR A 35 -3.15 -14.33 -0.64
N GLU A 36 -3.39 -15.25 -1.56
CA GLU A 36 -2.49 -16.40 -1.73
C GLU A 36 -1.07 -15.95 -2.12
N GLU A 37 -0.09 -16.77 -1.80
CA GLU A 37 1.30 -16.56 -2.17
C GLU A 37 1.54 -16.80 -3.66
N TYR A 38 2.09 -15.79 -4.31
CA TYR A 38 2.30 -15.81 -5.75
C TYR A 38 3.37 -16.81 -6.16
N ALA A 39 4.25 -17.22 -5.24
CA ALA A 39 5.14 -18.36 -5.41
C ALA A 39 4.43 -19.65 -5.86
N PHE A 40 3.14 -19.80 -5.57
CA PHE A 40 2.34 -20.97 -5.95
C PHE A 40 1.29 -20.69 -7.03
N GLU A 41 0.93 -19.42 -7.25
CA GLU A 41 0.00 -18.97 -8.31
C GLU A 41 0.69 -18.59 -9.63
N LEU A 42 1.50 -19.52 -10.11
CA LEU A 42 2.35 -19.38 -11.30
C LEU A 42 1.63 -18.97 -12.60
N PRO A 43 0.34 -19.32 -12.85
CA PRO A 43 -0.35 -18.94 -14.08
C PRO A 43 -0.43 -17.44 -14.35
N PHE A 44 -0.38 -16.57 -13.34
CA PHE A 44 -0.30 -15.12 -13.54
C PHE A 44 0.99 -14.50 -12.98
N SER A 45 1.60 -15.09 -11.95
CA SER A 45 2.73 -14.48 -11.24
C SER A 45 4.09 -14.77 -11.86
N ALA A 46 4.23 -15.84 -12.63
CA ALA A 46 5.49 -16.24 -13.26
C ALA A 46 5.63 -15.64 -14.66
N PRO A 47 6.84 -15.20 -15.08
CA PRO A 47 7.07 -14.75 -16.44
C PRO A 47 6.96 -15.93 -17.42
N ALA A 48 6.61 -15.65 -18.67
CA ALA A 48 6.52 -16.67 -19.71
C ALA A 48 7.88 -17.32 -19.99
N SER A 49 8.98 -16.56 -19.85
CA SER A 49 10.35 -17.09 -19.96
C SER A 49 10.75 -18.05 -18.83
N ASN A 50 10.08 -18.00 -17.67
CA ASN A 50 10.33 -18.87 -16.53
C ASN A 50 9.02 -19.24 -15.80
N PRO A 51 8.18 -20.08 -16.40
CA PRO A 51 6.79 -20.29 -15.96
C PRO A 51 6.66 -21.04 -14.63
N THR A 52 7.78 -21.50 -14.05
CA THR A 52 7.82 -22.22 -12.78
C THR A 52 8.34 -21.37 -11.63
N ASN A 53 8.65 -20.08 -11.86
CA ASN A 53 9.22 -19.21 -10.83
C ASN A 53 8.55 -17.84 -10.88
N ALA A 54 7.74 -17.54 -9.87
CA ALA A 54 7.10 -16.24 -9.74
C ALA A 54 8.13 -15.11 -9.64
N ASN A 55 7.91 -14.01 -10.37
CA ASN A 55 8.64 -12.75 -10.19
C ASN A 55 7.75 -11.61 -9.67
N ALA A 56 6.46 -11.90 -9.43
CA ALA A 56 5.56 -11.06 -8.65
C ALA A 56 5.38 -11.62 -7.23
N ARG A 57 5.04 -10.77 -6.26
CA ARG A 57 4.82 -11.15 -4.86
C ARG A 57 3.50 -10.59 -4.33
N SER A 58 2.78 -11.37 -3.53
CA SER A 58 1.58 -10.91 -2.82
C SER A 58 1.90 -10.27 -1.48
N TRP A 59 0.93 -9.56 -0.88
CA TRP A 59 1.13 -8.85 0.39
C TRP A 59 1.62 -9.76 1.54
N PRO A 60 1.20 -11.04 1.71
CA PRO A 60 1.77 -11.88 2.76
C PRO A 60 3.24 -12.23 2.53
N GLU A 61 3.65 -12.41 1.27
CA GLU A 61 5.06 -12.62 0.92
C GLU A 61 5.89 -11.39 1.22
N LEU A 62 5.36 -10.19 0.96
CA LEU A 62 6.02 -8.93 1.29
C LEU A 62 6.23 -8.79 2.80
N LEU A 63 5.21 -9.08 3.61
CA LEU A 63 5.34 -9.06 5.06
C LEU A 63 6.36 -10.10 5.55
N ARG A 64 6.35 -11.33 5.02
CA ARG A 64 7.34 -12.35 5.38
C ARG A 64 8.76 -11.92 5.08
N ILE A 65 9.01 -11.40 3.88
CA ILE A 65 10.35 -11.15 3.39
C ILE A 65 10.92 -9.89 4.05
N PHE A 66 10.12 -8.82 4.13
CA PHE A 66 10.61 -7.49 4.49
C PHE A 66 10.19 -7.04 5.88
N ARG A 67 9.23 -7.71 6.54
CA ARG A 67 8.77 -7.42 7.91
C ARG A 67 8.72 -8.66 8.84
N PRO A 68 9.66 -9.63 8.76
CA PRO A 68 9.56 -10.89 9.51
C PRO A 68 9.60 -10.72 11.03
N THR A 69 10.20 -9.63 11.53
CA THR A 69 10.28 -9.32 12.96
C THR A 69 9.04 -8.58 13.48
N GLU A 70 8.22 -8.02 12.59
CA GLU A 70 7.06 -7.20 12.95
C GLU A 70 5.76 -7.99 12.84
N ALA A 71 5.62 -8.82 11.81
CA ALA A 71 4.44 -9.64 11.56
C ALA A 71 4.82 -11.01 10.97
N THR A 72 3.98 -12.02 11.24
CA THR A 72 4.12 -13.37 10.70
C THR A 72 2.75 -13.99 10.45
N LEU A 73 2.63 -14.73 9.34
CA LEU A 73 1.49 -15.57 9.06
C LEU A 73 1.75 -17.04 9.45
N GLY A 74 2.74 -17.29 10.31
CA GLY A 74 3.08 -18.63 10.80
C GLY A 74 4.29 -19.25 10.11
N PRO A 75 4.54 -20.56 10.32
CA PRO A 75 5.56 -21.30 9.59
C PRO A 75 5.30 -21.27 8.08
N TYR A 76 6.38 -21.24 7.29
CA TYR A 76 6.31 -21.25 5.83
C TYR A 76 6.58 -22.66 5.29
N GLU A 77 5.66 -23.17 4.48
CA GLU A 77 5.83 -24.44 3.78
C GLU A 77 6.18 -24.21 2.30
N SER A 78 7.38 -24.65 1.91
CA SER A 78 7.90 -24.46 0.54
C SER A 78 7.40 -25.50 -0.47
N THR A 79 6.74 -26.55 0.00
CA THR A 79 6.35 -27.69 -0.85
C THR A 79 4.91 -27.53 -1.30
N ALA A 80 4.70 -27.37 -2.61
CA ALA A 80 3.35 -27.33 -3.20
C ALA A 80 2.52 -28.56 -2.80
N PHE A 81 1.21 -28.36 -2.59
CA PHE A 81 0.21 -29.37 -2.21
C PHE A 81 0.46 -30.05 -0.86
N ILE A 82 1.23 -29.44 0.03
CA ILE A 82 1.50 -29.99 1.36
C ILE A 82 0.32 -29.80 2.31
N TYR A 83 -0.46 -28.73 2.14
CA TYR A 83 -1.70 -28.57 2.87
C TYR A 83 -2.74 -29.53 2.27
N GLY A 84 -3.32 -30.38 3.11
CA GLY A 84 -4.35 -31.34 2.71
C GLY A 84 -5.75 -30.74 2.53
N ASP A 85 -5.85 -29.41 2.57
CA ASP A 85 -7.09 -28.66 2.47
C ASP A 85 -7.10 -27.80 1.20
N LEU A 86 -7.87 -26.70 1.15
CA LEU A 86 -7.95 -25.85 -0.05
C LEU A 86 -6.75 -24.91 -0.23
N ARG A 87 -5.86 -24.81 0.75
CA ARG A 87 -4.58 -24.12 0.60
C ARG A 87 -3.63 -24.99 -0.21
N ASN A 88 -2.75 -24.39 -0.99
CA ASN A 88 -1.74 -25.12 -1.73
C ASN A 88 -0.48 -25.36 -0.89
N ALA A 89 0.21 -24.26 -0.55
CA ALA A 89 1.43 -24.20 0.24
C ALA A 89 1.61 -22.76 0.76
N GLY A 90 2.77 -22.45 1.34
CA GLY A 90 3.05 -21.14 1.91
C GLY A 90 2.83 -21.09 3.42
N HIS A 91 2.50 -19.92 3.94
CA HIS A 91 2.30 -19.72 5.37
C HIS A 91 1.09 -20.44 5.91
N GLU A 92 1.26 -21.05 7.09
CA GLU A 92 0.20 -21.79 7.78
C GLU A 92 -1.06 -20.92 7.92
N TRP A 93 -0.97 -19.72 8.50
CA TRP A 93 -2.16 -18.90 8.78
C TRP A 93 -2.61 -18.05 7.58
N ASN A 94 -2.13 -18.34 6.37
CA ASN A 94 -2.60 -17.71 5.14
C ASN A 94 -3.67 -18.58 4.47
N PHE A 95 -4.95 -18.26 4.70
CA PHE A 95 -6.07 -18.85 3.99
C PHE A 95 -6.47 -17.98 2.79
N GLY A 96 -5.51 -17.65 1.92
CA GLY A 96 -5.79 -17.13 0.59
C GLY A 96 -6.12 -18.30 -0.34
N ILE A 97 -7.35 -18.35 -0.88
CA ILE A 97 -7.79 -19.47 -1.73
C ILE A 97 -8.25 -18.93 -3.09
N PRO A 98 -7.56 -19.25 -4.19
CA PRO A 98 -7.86 -18.72 -5.53
C PRO A 98 -9.30 -18.89 -5.97
N GLY A 99 -9.80 -17.85 -6.64
CA GLY A 99 -11.13 -17.86 -7.25
C GLY A 99 -12.30 -17.80 -6.26
N MET A 100 -12.06 -17.87 -4.94
CA MET A 100 -13.13 -17.80 -3.97
C MET A 100 -13.82 -16.43 -3.98
N THR A 101 -15.14 -16.47 -4.03
CA THR A 101 -16.04 -15.35 -3.76
C THR A 101 -16.37 -15.28 -2.26
N THR A 102 -17.02 -14.20 -1.84
CA THR A 102 -17.63 -14.12 -0.51
C THR A 102 -18.70 -15.21 -0.29
N LEU A 103 -19.35 -15.69 -1.36
CA LEU A 103 -20.30 -16.81 -1.29
C LEU A 103 -19.61 -18.13 -1.00
N ASN A 104 -18.50 -18.43 -1.67
CA ASN A 104 -17.74 -19.66 -1.42
C ASN A 104 -17.22 -19.70 0.03
N TRP A 105 -16.68 -18.57 0.51
CA TRP A 105 -16.25 -18.44 1.91
C TRP A 105 -17.40 -18.57 2.90
N PHE A 106 -18.56 -17.97 2.61
CA PHE A 106 -19.75 -18.12 3.44
C PHE A 106 -20.21 -19.58 3.51
N ILE A 107 -20.17 -20.32 2.40
CA ILE A 107 -20.46 -21.76 2.40
C ILE A 107 -19.42 -22.49 3.25
N LEU A 108 -18.12 -22.27 3.01
CA LEU A 108 -17.01 -22.91 3.71
C LEU A 108 -17.12 -22.82 5.23
N ILE A 109 -17.35 -21.62 5.78
CA ILE A 109 -17.42 -21.43 7.24
C ILE A 109 -18.66 -22.09 7.89
N ASN A 110 -19.69 -22.40 7.09
CA ASN A 110 -20.91 -23.09 7.49
C ASN A 110 -20.91 -24.59 7.13
N THR A 111 -19.85 -25.12 6.51
CA THR A 111 -19.71 -26.55 6.23
C THR A 111 -19.31 -27.31 7.49
N ASP A 112 -20.30 -27.69 8.29
CA ASP A 112 -20.10 -28.43 9.54
C ASP A 112 -20.07 -29.96 9.34
N ASN A 113 -20.47 -30.44 8.15
CA ASN A 113 -20.48 -31.86 7.79
C ASN A 113 -19.82 -32.07 6.40
N PRO A 114 -18.77 -32.90 6.29
CA PRO A 114 -18.08 -33.15 5.01
C PRO A 114 -18.95 -33.90 3.98
N PHE A 115 -20.02 -34.57 4.42
CA PHE A 115 -20.92 -35.37 3.57
C PHE A 115 -22.23 -34.67 3.24
N ASP A 116 -22.46 -33.48 3.80
CA ASP A 116 -23.65 -32.66 3.58
C ASP A 116 -23.26 -31.17 3.55
N PRO A 117 -22.45 -30.75 2.56
CA PRO A 117 -22.06 -29.36 2.45
C PRO A 117 -23.28 -28.50 2.11
N PRO A 118 -23.40 -27.29 2.68
CA PRO A 118 -24.41 -26.34 2.25
C PRO A 118 -24.30 -26.18 0.73
N SER A 119 -25.43 -26.23 0.01
CA SER A 119 -25.57 -26.10 -1.45
C SER A 119 -25.12 -27.27 -2.35
N GLY A 120 -24.76 -28.44 -1.82
CA GLY A 120 -24.49 -29.63 -2.67
C GLY A 120 -23.18 -29.54 -3.48
N GLU A 121 -22.24 -28.71 -3.03
CA GLU A 121 -20.93 -28.51 -3.65
C GLU A 121 -20.08 -29.80 -3.68
N PRO A 122 -19.44 -30.16 -4.81
CA PRO A 122 -18.64 -31.38 -4.95
C PRO A 122 -17.36 -31.39 -4.11
N LEU A 123 -16.99 -30.25 -3.49
CA LEU A 123 -15.79 -30.08 -2.66
C LEU A 123 -16.07 -30.15 -1.15
N GLY A 124 -17.19 -30.75 -0.73
CA GLY A 124 -17.63 -30.76 0.67
C GLY A 124 -16.56 -31.21 1.68
N PHE A 125 -15.75 -32.22 1.33
CA PHE A 125 -14.63 -32.66 2.18
C PHE A 125 -13.54 -31.60 2.32
N SER A 126 -13.10 -30.98 1.22
CA SER A 126 -12.07 -29.95 1.24
C SER A 126 -12.54 -28.69 1.98
N TYR A 127 -13.81 -28.29 1.81
CA TYR A 127 -14.39 -27.17 2.55
C TYR A 127 -14.41 -27.45 4.06
N TYR A 128 -14.82 -28.65 4.44
CA TYR A 128 -14.83 -29.08 5.82
C TYR A 128 -13.43 -29.10 6.43
N ASP A 129 -12.43 -29.66 5.73
CA ASP A 129 -11.07 -29.73 6.27
C ASP A 129 -10.43 -28.35 6.39
N THR A 130 -10.59 -27.48 5.37
CA THR A 130 -10.13 -26.08 5.44
C THR A 130 -10.78 -25.35 6.61
N ARG A 131 -12.09 -25.51 6.80
CA ARG A 131 -12.80 -24.89 7.93
C ARG A 131 -12.25 -25.39 9.27
N ARG A 132 -12.01 -26.69 9.41
CA ARG A 132 -11.45 -27.29 10.62
C ARG A 132 -10.06 -26.69 10.92
N LYS A 133 -9.19 -26.64 9.91
CA LYS A 133 -7.85 -26.05 10.02
C LYS A 133 -7.91 -24.57 10.37
N LEU A 134 -8.79 -23.81 9.73
CA LEU A 134 -9.05 -22.41 10.07
C LEU A 134 -9.47 -22.24 11.53
N ILE A 135 -10.33 -23.11 12.06
CA ILE A 135 -10.73 -23.07 13.48
C ILE A 135 -9.53 -23.36 14.38
N ASP A 136 -8.74 -24.38 14.06
CA ASP A 136 -7.57 -24.78 14.84
C ASP A 136 -6.52 -23.67 14.90
N GLU A 137 -6.30 -22.96 13.78
CA GLU A 137 -5.28 -21.91 13.66
C GLU A 137 -5.78 -20.54 14.15
N LEU A 138 -7.09 -20.27 14.08
CA LEU A 138 -7.68 -19.03 14.58
C LEU A 138 -7.42 -18.80 16.09
N VAL A 139 -7.14 -19.87 16.86
CA VAL A 139 -6.85 -19.75 18.29
C VAL A 139 -5.48 -19.12 18.58
N VAL A 140 -4.54 -19.15 17.63
CA VAL A 140 -3.20 -18.54 17.80
C VAL A 140 -3.11 -17.14 17.19
N ALA A 141 -4.07 -16.75 16.35
CA ALA A 141 -4.10 -15.44 15.72
C ALA A 141 -4.25 -14.29 16.73
N GLU A 142 -3.41 -13.27 16.58
CA GLU A 142 -3.45 -11.99 17.31
C GLU A 142 -4.15 -10.90 16.51
N ALA A 143 -4.26 -11.06 15.20
CA ALA A 143 -5.10 -10.26 14.31
C ALA A 143 -5.62 -11.14 13.16
N VAL A 144 -6.77 -10.77 12.59
CA VAL A 144 -7.35 -11.42 11.40
C VAL A 144 -7.55 -10.39 10.30
N VAL A 145 -7.14 -10.70 9.07
CA VAL A 145 -7.40 -9.88 7.87
C VAL A 145 -8.40 -10.60 6.98
N ILE A 146 -9.45 -9.90 6.53
CA ILE A 146 -10.45 -10.41 5.58
C ILE A 146 -10.36 -9.59 4.29
N LEU A 147 -9.80 -10.18 3.22
CA LEU A 147 -9.68 -9.60 1.89
C LEU A 147 -10.42 -10.46 0.86
N LEU A 148 -11.68 -10.11 0.60
CA LEU A 148 -12.57 -10.86 -0.29
C LEU A 148 -13.47 -9.91 -1.08
N GLY A 149 -14.00 -10.43 -2.19
CA GLY A 149 -15.08 -9.79 -2.96
C GLY A 149 -14.69 -9.34 -4.36
N ALA A 150 -13.41 -9.32 -4.70
CA ALA A 150 -12.97 -9.01 -6.06
C ALA A 150 -13.52 -10.04 -7.07
N ASN A 151 -13.56 -11.33 -6.71
CA ASN A 151 -14.17 -12.36 -7.54
C ASN A 151 -15.70 -12.20 -7.69
N ASP A 152 -16.42 -11.76 -6.65
CA ASP A 152 -17.85 -11.44 -6.76
C ASP A 152 -18.07 -10.33 -7.81
N LEU A 153 -17.29 -9.25 -7.72
CA LEU A 153 -17.38 -8.14 -8.68
C LEU A 153 -16.98 -8.56 -10.09
N LYS A 154 -15.95 -9.40 -10.24
CA LYS A 154 -15.51 -9.90 -11.55
C LYS A 154 -16.60 -10.71 -12.25
N GLN A 155 -17.26 -11.61 -11.53
CA GLN A 155 -18.29 -12.49 -12.09
C GLN A 155 -19.53 -11.69 -12.54
N GLU A 156 -19.88 -10.64 -11.79
CA GLU A 156 -21.08 -9.82 -12.03
C GLU A 156 -20.77 -8.49 -12.75
N TYR A 157 -19.53 -8.29 -13.21
CA TYR A 157 -19.11 -6.99 -13.75
C TYR A 157 -19.92 -6.59 -14.99
N ASN A 158 -20.26 -7.55 -15.85
CA ASN A 158 -21.12 -7.33 -17.00
C ASN A 158 -22.45 -6.67 -16.60
N ASP A 159 -23.05 -7.17 -15.53
CA ASP A 159 -24.38 -6.80 -15.11
C ASP A 159 -24.34 -5.45 -14.39
N LEU A 160 -23.34 -5.24 -13.52
CA LEU A 160 -23.05 -3.93 -12.93
C LEU A 160 -22.86 -2.84 -13.99
N PHE A 161 -22.09 -3.14 -15.03
CA PHE A 161 -21.78 -2.23 -16.14
C PHE A 161 -23.00 -1.92 -17.01
N ASN A 162 -23.91 -2.88 -17.18
CA ASN A 162 -25.12 -2.72 -17.97
C ASN A 162 -26.36 -2.32 -17.15
N ASN A 163 -26.24 -2.17 -15.84
CA ASN A 163 -27.35 -1.92 -14.91
C ASN A 163 -28.42 -3.04 -14.94
N THR A 164 -27.98 -4.28 -15.04
CA THR A 164 -28.83 -5.48 -15.05
C THR A 164 -28.60 -6.39 -13.85
N GLU A 165 -27.74 -5.98 -12.91
CA GLU A 165 -27.48 -6.74 -11.69
C GLU A 165 -28.75 -6.91 -10.86
N THR A 166 -28.85 -8.01 -10.11
CA THR A 166 -29.95 -8.16 -9.15
C THR A 166 -29.86 -7.07 -8.08
N THR A 167 -31.01 -6.51 -7.68
CA THR A 167 -31.06 -5.41 -6.69
C THR A 167 -30.46 -5.79 -5.34
N THR A 168 -30.35 -7.08 -5.04
CA THR A 168 -29.79 -7.63 -3.81
C THR A 168 -28.33 -8.04 -3.92
N PHE A 169 -27.70 -7.95 -5.11
CA PHE A 169 -26.35 -8.48 -5.32
C PHE A 169 -25.32 -7.84 -4.38
N LEU A 170 -25.16 -6.52 -4.44
CA LEU A 170 -24.17 -5.78 -3.66
C LEU A 170 -24.42 -5.92 -2.15
N ASP A 171 -25.68 -5.87 -1.73
CA ASP A 171 -26.06 -6.13 -0.34
C ASP A 171 -25.71 -7.57 0.08
N GLY A 172 -25.89 -8.54 -0.81
CA GLY A 172 -25.48 -9.92 -0.61
C GLY A 172 -23.99 -10.06 -0.34
N VAL A 173 -23.14 -9.40 -1.12
CA VAL A 173 -21.67 -9.37 -0.93
C VAL A 173 -21.34 -8.81 0.46
N ARG A 174 -21.87 -7.63 0.80
CA ARG A 174 -21.65 -7.01 2.12
C ARG A 174 -22.13 -7.89 3.27
N ASN A 175 -23.31 -8.51 3.15
CA ASN A 175 -23.87 -9.39 4.18
C ASN A 175 -23.01 -10.63 4.40
N ARG A 176 -22.40 -11.19 3.36
CA ARG A 176 -21.51 -12.34 3.48
C ARG A 176 -20.18 -11.99 4.15
N ILE A 177 -19.59 -10.83 3.81
CA ILE A 177 -18.42 -10.29 4.54
C ILE A 177 -18.77 -10.12 6.03
N ALA A 178 -19.95 -9.57 6.32
CA ALA A 178 -20.43 -9.41 7.69
C ALA A 178 -20.56 -10.74 8.44
N ALA A 179 -21.08 -11.77 7.78
CA ALA A 179 -21.21 -13.10 8.35
C ALA A 179 -19.85 -13.77 8.62
N ILE A 180 -18.87 -13.61 7.71
CA ILE A 180 -17.49 -14.12 7.91
C ILE A 180 -16.84 -13.42 9.11
N HIS A 181 -16.96 -12.09 9.20
CA HIS A 181 -16.51 -11.34 10.38
C HIS A 181 -17.18 -11.84 11.67
N ASP A 182 -18.50 -12.01 11.66
CA ASP A 182 -19.24 -12.44 12.86
C ASP A 182 -18.87 -13.87 13.26
N TRP A 183 -18.57 -14.75 12.31
CA TRP A 183 -18.06 -16.10 12.55
C TRP A 183 -16.69 -16.09 13.26
N VAL A 184 -15.79 -15.21 12.85
CA VAL A 184 -14.49 -14.99 13.52
C VAL A 184 -14.72 -14.41 14.92
N ARG A 185 -15.52 -13.34 15.02
CA ARG A 185 -15.80 -12.65 16.30
C ARG A 185 -16.44 -13.56 17.33
N LEU A 186 -17.32 -14.47 16.92
CA LEU A 186 -17.95 -15.46 17.81
C LEU A 186 -16.92 -16.38 18.46
N ARG A 187 -15.90 -16.81 17.71
CA ARG A 187 -14.83 -17.71 18.18
C ARG A 187 -13.70 -16.98 18.89
N ARG A 188 -13.44 -15.74 18.50
CA ARG A 188 -12.41 -14.86 19.07
C ARG A 188 -13.00 -13.49 19.42
N PRO A 189 -13.69 -13.35 20.56
CA PRO A 189 -14.44 -12.14 20.89
C PRO A 189 -13.61 -10.85 20.97
N ASN A 190 -12.31 -10.96 21.20
CA ASN A 190 -11.41 -9.83 21.41
C ASN A 190 -10.32 -9.69 20.34
N VAL A 191 -10.22 -10.58 19.35
CA VAL A 191 -9.18 -10.45 18.34
C VAL A 191 -9.44 -9.20 17.49
N PRO A 192 -8.44 -8.34 17.25
CA PRO A 192 -8.49 -7.34 16.18
C PRO A 192 -8.82 -7.99 14.84
N ILE A 193 -9.74 -7.38 14.10
CA ILE A 193 -10.13 -7.82 12.76
C ILE A 193 -9.97 -6.64 11.83
N VAL A 194 -9.29 -6.84 10.70
CA VAL A 194 -9.22 -5.93 9.57
C VAL A 194 -10.16 -6.45 8.50
N VAL A 195 -11.06 -5.58 8.02
CA VAL A 195 -11.91 -5.85 6.86
C VAL A 195 -11.45 -4.95 5.72
N CYS A 196 -11.09 -5.55 4.60
CA CYS A 196 -10.69 -4.82 3.41
C CYS A 196 -11.92 -4.41 2.60
N THR A 197 -11.91 -3.19 2.08
CA THR A 197 -12.82 -2.79 0.99
C THR A 197 -12.50 -3.55 -0.28
N LEU A 198 -13.41 -3.59 -1.24
CA LEU A 198 -13.21 -4.28 -2.50
C LEU A 198 -12.56 -3.35 -3.53
N PRO A 199 -11.59 -3.84 -4.32
CA PRO A 199 -11.08 -3.09 -5.47
C PRO A 199 -12.17 -2.96 -6.54
N ASP A 200 -12.19 -1.84 -7.26
CA ASP A 200 -12.95 -1.76 -8.51
C ASP A 200 -12.20 -2.52 -9.61
N VAL A 201 -12.65 -3.74 -9.89
CA VAL A 201 -12.04 -4.62 -10.90
C VAL A 201 -12.11 -4.03 -12.32
N GLY A 202 -12.95 -3.02 -12.55
CA GLY A 202 -12.98 -2.23 -13.77
C GLY A 202 -11.71 -1.44 -14.06
N ALA A 203 -10.86 -1.23 -13.04
CA ALA A 203 -9.54 -0.63 -13.20
C ALA A 203 -8.51 -1.60 -13.78
N THR A 204 -8.82 -2.90 -13.83
CA THR A 204 -7.92 -3.90 -14.38
C THR A 204 -7.98 -3.90 -15.91
N PRO A 205 -6.85 -4.06 -16.62
CA PRO A 205 -6.84 -4.01 -18.08
C PRO A 205 -7.62 -5.15 -18.75
N GLN A 206 -7.70 -6.32 -18.10
CA GLN A 206 -8.55 -7.43 -18.54
C GLN A 206 -10.02 -7.00 -18.63
N ILE A 207 -10.53 -6.31 -17.62
CA ILE A 207 -11.94 -5.90 -17.55
C ILE A 207 -12.15 -4.62 -18.36
N SER A 208 -11.31 -3.60 -18.21
CA SER A 208 -11.46 -2.33 -18.94
C SER A 208 -11.29 -2.48 -20.45
N GLY A 209 -10.53 -3.48 -20.91
CA GLY A 209 -10.41 -3.79 -22.34
C GLY A 209 -11.73 -4.27 -22.97
N THR A 210 -12.62 -4.85 -22.16
CA THR A 210 -13.95 -5.31 -22.59
C THR A 210 -15.04 -4.27 -22.28
N TYR A 211 -14.95 -3.60 -21.13
CA TYR A 211 -15.96 -2.68 -20.60
C TYR A 211 -15.42 -1.23 -20.58
N ASN A 212 -15.37 -0.58 -21.75
CA ASN A 212 -14.65 0.69 -21.96
C ASN A 212 -15.53 1.94 -22.21
N ASP A 213 -16.85 1.83 -22.07
CA ASP A 213 -17.75 2.99 -22.14
C ASP A 213 -17.60 3.88 -20.88
N PRO A 214 -17.17 5.15 -21.01
CA PRO A 214 -16.89 6.01 -19.86
C PRO A 214 -18.10 6.31 -18.97
N VAL A 215 -19.31 6.39 -19.54
CA VAL A 215 -20.54 6.69 -18.78
C VAL A 215 -20.95 5.48 -17.96
N LYS A 216 -20.94 4.29 -18.57
CA LYS A 216 -21.21 3.03 -17.87
C LYS A 216 -20.14 2.72 -16.83
N GLN A 217 -18.87 3.01 -17.12
CA GLN A 217 -17.78 2.88 -16.17
C GLN A 217 -17.98 3.80 -14.96
N ALA A 218 -18.30 5.08 -15.18
CA ALA A 218 -18.59 6.02 -14.09
C ALA A 218 -19.78 5.55 -13.23
N SER A 219 -20.85 5.05 -13.84
CA SER A 219 -21.98 4.45 -13.13
C SER A 219 -21.55 3.23 -12.28
N THR A 220 -20.73 2.35 -12.85
CA THR A 220 -20.21 1.15 -12.17
C THR A 220 -19.34 1.52 -10.98
N ARG A 221 -18.43 2.48 -11.16
CA ARG A 221 -17.58 3.04 -10.11
C ARG A 221 -18.42 3.56 -8.93
N ILE A 222 -19.51 4.27 -9.20
CA ILE A 222 -20.42 4.77 -8.16
C ILE A 222 -21.05 3.62 -7.36
N LYS A 223 -21.50 2.55 -8.03
CA LYS A 223 -22.08 1.37 -7.35
C LYS A 223 -21.07 0.66 -6.46
N ILE A 224 -19.84 0.45 -6.95
CA ILE A 224 -18.77 -0.21 -6.19
C ILE A 224 -18.33 0.69 -5.02
N ALA A 225 -18.22 1.99 -5.22
CA ALA A 225 -17.95 2.95 -4.14
C ALA A 225 -19.06 2.94 -3.07
N ALA A 226 -20.33 2.84 -3.48
CA ALA A 226 -21.46 2.70 -2.56
C ALA A 226 -21.42 1.39 -1.77
N LEU A 227 -21.05 0.26 -2.40
CA LEU A 227 -20.80 -1.00 -1.71
C LEU A 227 -19.70 -0.85 -0.65
N ASN A 228 -18.55 -0.27 -1.01
CA ASN A 228 -17.45 -0.04 -0.07
C ASN A 228 -17.87 0.87 1.09
N GLN A 229 -18.62 1.94 0.82
CA GLN A 229 -19.16 2.81 1.87
C GLN A 229 -20.16 2.06 2.78
N SER A 230 -20.94 1.13 2.23
CA SER A 230 -21.85 0.29 3.03
C SER A 230 -21.08 -0.67 3.96
N ILE A 231 -19.95 -1.22 3.52
CA ILE A 231 -19.06 -2.04 4.36
C ILE A 231 -18.46 -1.19 5.48
N ILE A 232 -17.94 -0.01 5.18
CA ILE A 232 -17.38 0.91 6.17
C ILE A 232 -18.44 1.30 7.22
N THR A 233 -19.65 1.64 6.76
CA THR A 233 -20.76 2.02 7.64
C THR A 233 -21.19 0.86 8.54
N TRP A 234 -21.29 -0.35 7.98
CA TRP A 234 -21.59 -1.57 8.74
C TRP A 234 -20.52 -1.84 9.81
N ALA A 235 -19.23 -1.72 9.45
CA ALA A 235 -18.11 -1.95 10.36
C ALA A 235 -18.14 -0.97 11.55
N ALA A 236 -18.34 0.32 11.27
CA ALA A 236 -18.46 1.36 12.30
C ALA A 236 -19.64 1.12 13.26
N GLY A 237 -20.71 0.46 12.79
CA GLY A 237 -21.88 0.13 13.60
C GLY A 237 -21.73 -1.08 14.52
N LYS A 238 -20.60 -1.81 14.47
CA LYS A 238 -20.37 -2.96 15.35
C LYS A 238 -19.98 -2.53 16.76
N ALA A 239 -20.39 -3.30 17.76
CA ALA A 239 -19.99 -3.05 19.16
C ALA A 239 -18.47 -3.07 19.37
N LYS A 240 -17.75 -3.85 18.56
CA LYS A 240 -16.31 -3.81 18.41
C LYS A 240 -15.99 -3.63 16.93
N PRO A 241 -15.84 -2.38 16.45
CA PRO A 241 -15.60 -2.11 15.04
C PRO A 241 -14.32 -2.81 14.56
N PRO A 242 -14.33 -3.53 13.43
CA PRO A 242 -13.10 -3.91 12.76
C PRO A 242 -12.41 -2.67 12.19
N ALA A 243 -11.09 -2.71 12.07
CA ALA A 243 -10.35 -1.71 11.31
C ALA A 243 -10.59 -1.92 9.80
N ILE A 244 -10.47 -0.86 9.01
CA ILE A 244 -10.70 -0.90 7.56
C ILE A 244 -9.39 -0.65 6.81
N ALA A 245 -9.03 -1.57 5.91
CA ALA A 245 -7.98 -1.36 4.90
C ALA A 245 -8.62 -0.94 3.57
N ARG A 246 -8.19 0.20 3.00
CA ARG A 246 -8.85 0.83 1.84
C ARG A 246 -8.24 0.40 0.52
N ILE A 247 -8.40 -0.88 0.19
CA ILE A 247 -7.92 -1.47 -1.08
C ILE A 247 -8.50 -0.74 -2.30
N ASP A 248 -9.69 -0.15 -2.18
CA ASP A 248 -10.33 0.63 -3.24
C ASP A 248 -9.55 1.91 -3.61
N HIS A 249 -8.68 2.41 -2.71
CA HIS A 249 -7.82 3.57 -2.99
C HIS A 249 -6.85 3.29 -4.15
N LEU A 250 -6.32 2.07 -4.25
CA LEU A 250 -5.46 1.70 -5.36
C LEU A 250 -6.20 1.81 -6.70
N THR A 251 -7.41 1.27 -6.79
CA THR A 251 -8.19 1.30 -8.04
C THR A 251 -8.68 2.71 -8.38
N ASN A 252 -9.03 3.52 -7.38
CA ASN A 252 -9.32 4.94 -7.59
C ASN A 252 -8.09 5.67 -8.13
N ARG A 253 -6.92 5.42 -7.55
CA ARG A 253 -5.65 5.99 -8.03
C ARG A 253 -5.36 5.59 -9.47
N ILE A 254 -5.61 4.34 -9.85
CA ILE A 254 -5.45 3.86 -11.22
C ILE A 254 -6.39 4.60 -12.18
N PHE A 255 -7.66 4.83 -11.81
CA PHE A 255 -8.56 5.61 -12.67
C PHE A 255 -8.19 7.09 -12.75
N ASP A 256 -7.88 7.70 -11.62
CA ASP A 256 -7.89 9.15 -11.47
C ASP A 256 -6.49 9.76 -11.68
N GLN A 257 -5.42 8.97 -11.55
CA GLN A 257 -4.03 9.42 -11.71
C GLN A 257 -3.38 8.77 -12.93
N GLN A 258 -3.67 9.33 -14.10
CA GLN A 258 -3.08 8.94 -15.37
C GLN A 258 -2.05 9.99 -15.83
N PRO A 259 -0.79 9.60 -16.10
CA PRO A 259 -0.23 8.25 -15.96
C PRO A 259 0.05 7.88 -14.49
N PHE A 260 0.08 6.58 -14.18
CA PHE A 260 0.38 6.09 -12.83
C PHE A 260 1.87 6.21 -12.52
N HIS A 261 2.21 6.92 -11.45
CA HIS A 261 3.60 7.09 -11.00
C HIS A 261 3.76 6.72 -9.55
N LEU A 262 4.92 6.18 -9.18
CA LEU A 262 5.38 6.04 -7.80
C LEU A 262 6.74 6.75 -7.68
N ASN A 263 6.85 7.73 -6.79
CA ASN A 263 8.07 8.56 -6.64
C ASN A 263 8.64 9.12 -7.95
N GLY A 264 7.79 9.55 -8.89
CA GLY A 264 8.21 10.01 -10.21
C GLY A 264 8.53 8.90 -11.23
N THR A 265 8.66 7.65 -10.81
CA THR A 265 8.80 6.49 -11.71
C THR A 265 7.47 6.17 -12.36
N LEU A 266 7.43 6.14 -13.69
CA LEU A 266 6.25 5.79 -14.48
C LEU A 266 6.03 4.27 -14.46
N PHE A 267 4.80 3.85 -14.20
CA PHE A 267 4.37 2.45 -14.33
C PHE A 267 3.37 2.28 -15.45
N ASN A 268 3.40 1.10 -16.07
CA ASN A 268 2.45 0.74 -17.11
C ASN A 268 1.27 -0.05 -16.52
N LEU A 269 0.06 0.37 -16.88
CA LEU A 269 -1.21 -0.22 -16.48
C LEU A 269 -1.66 -1.29 -17.46
N ALA A 270 -0.76 -2.18 -17.86
CA ALA A 270 -1.06 -3.34 -18.69
C ALA A 270 -0.29 -4.53 -18.14
N GLY A 271 -0.84 -5.73 -18.33
CA GLY A 271 -0.06 -6.96 -18.14
C GLY A 271 1.04 -7.07 -19.18
N ASP A 272 2.01 -7.92 -18.89
CA ASP A 272 3.13 -8.22 -19.78
C ASP A 272 3.52 -9.70 -19.58
N PRO A 273 3.78 -10.47 -20.65
CA PRO A 273 4.18 -11.87 -20.54
C PRO A 273 5.35 -12.11 -19.57
N GLU A 274 6.24 -11.13 -19.40
CA GLU A 274 7.44 -11.24 -18.58
C GLU A 274 7.29 -10.63 -17.18
N ASN A 275 6.13 -10.06 -16.83
CA ASN A 275 5.91 -9.44 -15.50
C ASN A 275 7.06 -8.51 -15.05
N PRO A 276 7.54 -7.55 -15.88
CA PRO A 276 8.63 -6.68 -15.45
C PRO A 276 8.18 -5.82 -14.26
N PRO A 277 9.13 -5.39 -13.41
CA PRO A 277 8.84 -4.64 -12.17
C PRO A 277 8.12 -3.30 -12.39
N THR A 278 8.06 -2.80 -13.64
CA THR A 278 7.39 -1.56 -14.03
C THR A 278 5.90 -1.73 -14.38
N ARG A 279 5.31 -2.91 -14.15
CA ARG A 279 3.87 -3.17 -14.34
C ARG A 279 3.10 -3.07 -13.03
N VAL A 280 1.89 -2.50 -13.10
CA VAL A 280 0.94 -2.49 -11.98
C VAL A 280 0.16 -3.82 -11.89
N PHE A 281 0.02 -4.51 -13.03
CA PHE A 281 -0.71 -5.78 -13.14
C PHE A 281 0.21 -6.90 -13.60
N CYS A 282 -0.07 -8.11 -13.14
CA CYS A 282 0.53 -9.34 -13.61
C CYS A 282 0.16 -9.62 -15.08
N ARG A 283 0.77 -10.67 -15.66
CA ARG A 283 0.71 -10.98 -17.09
C ARG A 283 -0.69 -11.24 -17.61
N ASP A 284 -1.58 -11.68 -16.73
CA ASP A 284 -2.98 -11.92 -17.02
C ASP A 284 -3.82 -10.63 -17.12
N SER A 285 -3.19 -9.47 -16.90
CA SER A 285 -3.83 -8.16 -16.95
C SER A 285 -4.95 -7.98 -15.92
N PHE A 286 -4.93 -8.76 -14.83
CA PHE A 286 -5.98 -8.72 -13.81
C PHE A 286 -5.40 -8.64 -12.40
N HIS A 287 -4.54 -9.59 -12.03
CA HIS A 287 -3.98 -9.62 -10.67
C HIS A 287 -2.96 -8.49 -10.47
N ALA A 288 -2.89 -7.98 -9.24
CA ALA A 288 -1.98 -6.91 -8.86
C ALA A 288 -0.52 -7.41 -8.86
N ALA A 289 0.39 -6.74 -9.57
CA ALA A 289 1.82 -7.03 -9.49
C ALA A 289 2.43 -6.50 -8.18
N THR A 290 3.72 -6.80 -7.93
CA THR A 290 4.42 -6.47 -6.67
C THR A 290 4.25 -5.00 -6.23
N VAL A 291 4.30 -4.03 -7.14
CA VAL A 291 4.09 -2.61 -6.80
C VAL A 291 2.70 -2.35 -6.22
N ALA A 292 1.66 -2.94 -6.83
CA ALA A 292 0.28 -2.81 -6.38
C ALA A 292 0.05 -3.58 -5.07
N GLN A 293 0.64 -4.76 -4.95
CA GLN A 293 0.62 -5.57 -3.73
C GLN A 293 1.32 -4.88 -2.56
N ALA A 294 2.37 -4.09 -2.80
CA ALA A 294 3.02 -3.29 -1.76
C ALA A 294 2.12 -2.15 -1.25
N LEU A 295 1.40 -1.48 -2.16
CA LEU A 295 0.41 -0.46 -1.78
C LEU A 295 -0.77 -1.07 -1.02
N ILE A 296 -1.23 -2.25 -1.43
CA ILE A 296 -2.22 -3.06 -0.69
C ILE A 296 -1.69 -3.45 0.70
N ALA A 297 -0.43 -3.89 0.78
CA ALA A 297 0.21 -4.23 2.05
C ALA A 297 0.25 -3.03 3.00
N ASN A 298 0.52 -1.82 2.49
CA ASN A 298 0.50 -0.59 3.31
C ASN A 298 -0.89 -0.30 3.89
N GLU A 299 -1.96 -0.45 3.10
CA GLU A 299 -3.34 -0.31 3.59
C GLU A 299 -3.67 -1.34 4.68
N ILE A 300 -3.23 -2.59 4.50
CA ILE A 300 -3.45 -3.67 5.47
C ILE A 300 -2.63 -3.43 6.75
N MET A 301 -1.36 -3.07 6.63
CA MET A 301 -0.48 -2.80 7.78
C MET A 301 -0.97 -1.60 8.58
N GLY A 302 -1.40 -0.51 7.92
CA GLY A 302 -1.98 0.64 8.61
C GLY A 302 -3.27 0.28 9.36
N ALA A 303 -4.12 -0.58 8.78
CA ALA A 303 -5.32 -1.07 9.45
C ALA A 303 -5.01 -2.05 10.61
N LEU A 304 -3.97 -2.88 10.47
CA LEU A 304 -3.49 -3.75 11.54
C LEU A 304 -2.92 -2.93 12.71
N GLU A 305 -2.13 -1.89 12.44
CA GLU A 305 -1.63 -0.96 13.46
C GLU A 305 -2.81 -0.30 14.18
N ALA A 306 -3.77 0.26 13.45
CA ALA A 306 -4.96 0.89 14.03
C ALA A 306 -5.79 -0.09 14.88
N GLY A 307 -5.90 -1.36 14.46
CA GLY A 307 -6.69 -2.38 15.15
C GLY A 307 -5.99 -3.02 16.35
N THR A 308 -4.66 -3.08 16.36
CA THR A 308 -3.87 -3.80 17.36
C THR A 308 -3.09 -2.89 18.30
N GLY A 309 -2.84 -1.64 17.89
CA GLY A 309 -1.92 -0.71 18.55
C GLY A 309 -0.45 -1.10 18.42
N ARG A 310 -0.11 -2.02 17.51
CA ARG A 310 1.27 -2.41 17.22
C ARG A 310 1.82 -1.63 16.04
N ASP A 311 2.97 -1.01 16.25
CA ASP A 311 3.72 -0.33 15.19
C ASP A 311 4.12 -1.35 14.10
N LEU A 312 3.69 -1.09 12.86
CA LEU A 312 4.11 -1.81 11.66
C LEU A 312 4.70 -0.80 10.68
N THR A 313 5.92 -1.04 10.23
CA THR A 313 6.63 -0.11 9.35
C THR A 313 6.07 -0.21 7.94
N LEU A 314 5.35 0.81 7.48
CA LEU A 314 4.85 0.86 6.09
C LEU A 314 6.02 0.91 5.09
N PHE A 315 5.82 0.35 3.90
CA PHE A 315 6.77 0.47 2.80
C PHE A 315 6.80 1.90 2.28
N SER A 316 7.96 2.54 2.33
CA SER A 316 8.16 3.85 1.68
C SER A 316 8.16 3.71 0.15
N ASN A 317 7.93 4.80 -0.59
CA ASN A 317 7.91 4.69 -2.05
C ASN A 317 9.29 4.32 -2.60
N ARG A 318 10.37 4.81 -1.98
CA ARG A 318 11.74 4.42 -2.38
C ARG A 318 12.03 2.97 -2.06
N GLU A 319 11.59 2.46 -0.90
CA GLU A 319 11.73 1.04 -0.55
C GLU A 319 10.96 0.14 -1.53
N ILE A 320 9.75 0.54 -1.95
CA ILE A 320 8.99 -0.20 -2.97
C ILE A 320 9.78 -0.26 -4.27
N LEU A 321 10.39 0.84 -4.71
CA LEU A 321 11.16 0.88 -5.95
C LEU A 321 12.45 0.07 -5.85
N ASP A 322 13.24 0.27 -4.80
CA ASP A 322 14.57 -0.34 -4.67
C ASP A 322 14.49 -1.79 -4.19
N ASP A 323 14.10 -2.00 -2.93
CA ASP A 323 14.19 -3.30 -2.26
C ASP A 323 13.19 -4.32 -2.82
N LEU A 324 11.98 -3.88 -3.18
CA LEU A 324 10.92 -4.79 -3.63
C LEU A 324 10.97 -5.06 -5.14
N LEU A 325 11.28 -4.03 -5.94
CA LEU A 325 11.20 -4.07 -7.40
C LEU A 325 12.57 -4.07 -8.11
N GLY A 326 13.66 -3.75 -7.41
CA GLY A 326 15.00 -3.65 -8.01
C GLY A 326 15.14 -2.50 -9.00
N LEU A 327 14.34 -1.45 -8.85
CA LEU A 327 14.36 -0.23 -9.66
C LEU A 327 15.13 0.87 -8.92
N ASN A 328 15.86 1.70 -9.67
CA ASN A 328 16.52 2.86 -9.08
C ASN A 328 15.48 3.94 -8.74
N PRO A 329 15.25 4.29 -7.45
CA PRO A 329 14.27 5.31 -7.08
C PRO A 329 14.62 6.72 -7.59
N ASP A 330 15.89 6.96 -7.95
CA ASP A 330 16.38 8.24 -8.47
C ASP A 330 16.43 8.29 -10.01
N GLN A 331 15.99 7.23 -10.70
CA GLN A 331 16.00 7.18 -12.16
C GLN A 331 15.31 8.38 -12.82
N PRO A 332 14.15 8.89 -12.33
CA PRO A 332 13.51 10.07 -12.93
C PRO A 332 14.40 11.32 -12.92
N TYR A 333 15.18 11.52 -11.86
CA TYR A 333 16.15 12.60 -11.77
C TYR A 333 17.35 12.34 -12.69
N LEU A 334 17.87 11.12 -12.71
CA LEU A 334 19.02 10.73 -13.53
C LEU A 334 18.74 10.87 -15.03
N ASP A 335 17.53 10.54 -15.46
CA ASP A 335 17.09 10.73 -16.84
C ASP A 335 17.03 12.23 -17.19
N TRP A 336 16.48 13.05 -16.29
CA TRP A 336 16.40 14.50 -16.48
C TRP A 336 17.77 15.16 -16.58
N ILE A 337 18.68 14.87 -15.64
CA ILE A 337 20.01 15.50 -15.63
C ILE A 337 20.87 15.02 -16.81
N ALA A 338 20.68 13.77 -17.27
CA ALA A 338 21.31 13.26 -18.47
C ALA A 338 20.83 13.97 -19.75
N MET A 339 19.54 14.32 -19.85
CA MET A 339 19.01 15.10 -20.97
C MET A 339 19.60 16.52 -21.03
N ALA A 340 20.03 17.08 -19.90
CA ALA A 340 20.76 18.34 -19.84
C ALA A 340 22.25 18.20 -20.21
N GLY A 341 22.73 16.99 -20.55
CA GLY A 341 24.14 16.72 -20.84
C GLY A 341 25.04 16.62 -19.60
N LEU A 342 24.46 16.57 -18.40
CA LEU A 342 25.14 16.56 -17.11
C LEU A 342 25.08 15.17 -16.46
N ILE A 343 25.39 14.13 -17.24
CA ILE A 343 25.25 12.72 -16.85
C ILE A 343 25.93 12.45 -15.50
N GLY A 344 25.17 11.95 -14.53
CA GLY A 344 25.67 11.58 -13.21
C GLY A 344 25.92 12.75 -12.26
N SER A 345 25.52 13.98 -12.62
CA SER A 345 25.62 15.13 -11.72
C SER A 345 24.74 14.91 -10.47
N PRO A 346 25.31 14.95 -9.25
CA PRO A 346 24.57 14.77 -8.00
C PRO A 346 23.51 15.85 -7.75
N MET A 347 22.46 15.48 -7.01
CA MET A 347 21.32 16.36 -6.67
C MET A 347 21.69 17.65 -5.91
N ASP A 348 22.84 17.66 -5.22
CA ASP A 348 23.32 18.78 -4.40
C ASP A 348 24.35 19.66 -5.13
N GLN A 349 24.71 19.34 -6.38
CA GLN A 349 25.58 20.18 -7.20
C GLN A 349 24.81 21.30 -7.88
N ASP A 350 25.53 22.39 -8.14
CA ASP A 350 25.09 23.58 -8.87
C ASP A 350 26.13 23.82 -9.99
N PRO A 351 25.95 23.18 -11.17
CA PRO A 351 26.97 23.18 -12.21
C PRO A 351 27.09 24.51 -12.95
N ASP A 352 26.02 25.30 -13.03
CA ASP A 352 26.01 26.61 -13.70
C ASP A 352 26.26 27.79 -12.74
N ARG A 353 26.27 27.52 -11.43
CA ARG A 353 26.64 28.44 -10.33
C ARG A 353 25.67 29.58 -10.16
N ASP A 354 24.39 29.34 -10.43
CA ASP A 354 23.33 30.32 -10.23
C ASP A 354 22.75 30.35 -8.81
N GLY A 355 23.22 29.42 -7.96
CA GLY A 355 22.84 29.30 -6.56
C GLY A 355 21.74 28.28 -6.31
N PHE A 356 21.26 27.57 -7.32
CA PHE A 356 20.26 26.50 -7.19
C PHE A 356 20.92 25.13 -7.42
N PRO A 357 20.85 24.20 -6.46
CA PRO A 357 21.30 22.84 -6.70
C PRO A 357 20.35 22.11 -7.65
N ASN A 358 20.86 21.14 -8.40
CA ASN A 358 20.14 20.36 -9.41
C ASN A 358 18.78 19.84 -8.93
N LEU A 359 18.64 19.43 -7.66
CA LEU A 359 17.36 18.98 -7.13
C LEU A 359 16.32 20.11 -7.03
N ALA A 360 16.73 21.30 -6.58
CA ALA A 360 15.84 22.44 -6.55
C ALA A 360 15.39 22.80 -7.96
N GLU A 361 16.33 22.78 -8.90
CA GLU A 361 16.06 23.03 -10.31
C GLU A 361 15.14 21.99 -10.95
N TYR A 362 15.36 20.70 -10.68
CA TYR A 362 14.48 19.62 -11.11
C TYR A 362 13.04 19.86 -10.63
N LEU A 363 12.88 20.19 -9.35
CA LEU A 363 11.58 20.47 -8.73
C LEU A 363 10.95 21.77 -9.22
N LEU A 364 11.75 22.72 -9.72
CA LEU A 364 11.29 23.97 -10.34
C LEU A 364 11.12 23.86 -11.86
N GLY A 365 11.58 22.77 -12.48
CA GLY A 365 11.61 22.62 -13.93
C GLY A 365 12.58 23.55 -14.63
N SER A 366 13.59 24.09 -13.94
CA SER A 366 14.63 24.94 -14.54
C SER A 366 15.74 24.11 -15.20
N PRO A 367 16.48 24.67 -16.18
CA PRO A 367 17.55 23.97 -16.88
C PRO A 367 18.87 23.98 -16.09
N PRO A 368 19.42 22.82 -15.67
CA PRO A 368 20.52 22.75 -14.70
C PRO A 368 21.92 23.11 -15.23
N GLY A 369 22.00 23.50 -16.50
CA GLY A 369 23.26 23.89 -17.14
C GLY A 369 23.20 25.30 -17.70
N THR A 370 22.21 26.09 -17.31
CA THR A 370 21.96 27.42 -17.85
C THR A 370 21.64 28.37 -16.71
N PHE A 371 22.63 29.18 -16.36
CA PHE A 371 22.53 30.20 -15.32
C PHE A 371 21.20 30.95 -15.39
N GLY A 372 20.39 30.84 -14.33
CA GLY A 372 19.06 31.42 -14.27
C GLY A 372 18.65 31.85 -12.87
N ASN A 373 17.45 32.40 -12.76
CA ASN A 373 16.81 32.55 -11.47
C ASN A 373 15.35 32.08 -11.62
N PRO A 374 15.00 30.89 -11.10
CA PRO A 374 13.62 30.37 -11.14
C PRO A 374 12.68 31.09 -10.17
N LEU A 375 13.17 32.07 -9.42
CA LEU A 375 12.38 32.90 -8.51
C LEU A 375 12.15 34.29 -9.11
N ASP A 376 10.94 34.81 -8.93
CA ASP A 376 10.57 36.17 -9.30
C ASP A 376 10.09 36.98 -8.09
N GLY A 377 10.16 38.30 -8.18
CA GLY A 377 9.78 39.23 -7.13
C GLY A 377 10.83 39.39 -6.04
N SER A 378 10.37 39.76 -4.84
CA SER A 378 11.26 39.97 -3.69
C SER A 378 10.57 39.61 -2.38
N PHE A 379 11.33 38.97 -1.50
CA PHE A 379 10.88 38.70 -0.14
C PHE A 379 11.11 39.93 0.76
N SER A 380 10.36 41.00 0.48
CA SER A 380 10.46 42.28 1.19
C SER A 380 9.08 42.79 1.64
N PRO A 381 8.99 43.68 2.66
CA PRO A 381 7.69 44.17 3.13
C PRO A 381 6.84 44.76 2.00
N GLY A 382 5.65 44.20 1.78
CA GLY A 382 4.75 44.60 0.68
C GLY A 382 5.04 43.93 -0.67
N GLY A 383 6.10 43.12 -0.76
CA GLY A 383 6.41 42.27 -1.91
C GLY A 383 6.07 40.80 -1.67
N SER A 384 6.23 39.99 -2.72
CA SER A 384 6.15 38.54 -2.69
C SER A 384 7.30 37.94 -3.48
N LEU A 385 7.76 36.77 -3.04
CA LEU A 385 8.64 35.89 -3.83
C LEU A 385 7.76 34.83 -4.49
N THR A 386 7.88 34.67 -5.81
CA THR A 386 7.10 33.71 -6.59
C THR A 386 7.98 32.71 -7.30
N PHE A 387 7.50 31.47 -7.41
CA PHE A 387 8.18 30.40 -8.12
C PHE A 387 7.16 29.40 -8.68
N HIS A 388 7.55 28.64 -9.70
CA HIS A 388 6.64 27.74 -10.40
C HIS A 388 7.17 26.30 -10.35
N PRO A 389 6.76 25.48 -9.36
CA PRO A 389 7.20 24.10 -9.27
C PRO A 389 6.75 23.25 -10.47
N SER A 390 7.61 22.34 -10.91
CA SER A 390 7.26 21.29 -11.87
C SER A 390 6.35 20.26 -11.20
N ALA A 391 5.08 20.22 -11.60
CA ALA A 391 4.11 19.25 -11.09
C ALA A 391 4.55 17.79 -11.29
N ASN A 392 5.34 17.51 -12.33
CA ASN A 392 5.89 16.17 -12.57
C ASN A 392 7.04 15.86 -11.61
N ALA A 393 7.97 16.80 -11.40
CA ALA A 393 9.12 16.59 -10.51
C ALA A 393 8.70 16.57 -9.03
N LEU A 394 7.63 17.28 -8.66
CA LEU A 394 7.04 17.20 -7.31
C LEU A 394 6.50 15.80 -6.95
N ARG A 395 6.39 14.87 -7.92
CA ARG A 395 6.12 13.45 -7.63
C ARG A 395 7.32 12.74 -7.02
N PHE A 396 8.53 13.20 -7.33
CA PHE A 396 9.80 12.65 -6.88
C PHE A 396 10.28 13.29 -5.57
N GLY A 397 10.05 14.59 -5.39
CA GLY A 397 10.51 15.32 -4.22
C GLY A 397 9.55 16.40 -3.74
N SER A 398 9.93 17.04 -2.66
CA SER A 398 9.21 18.14 -2.04
C SER A 398 10.00 19.44 -2.13
N LEU A 399 9.29 20.54 -2.33
CA LEU A 399 9.82 21.89 -2.35
C LEU A 399 9.07 22.72 -1.30
N ILE A 400 9.75 23.05 -0.20
CA ILE A 400 9.14 23.74 0.94
C ILE A 400 9.79 25.11 1.08
N ALA A 401 8.97 26.17 1.01
CA ALA A 401 9.42 27.51 1.35
C ALA A 401 9.64 27.63 2.86
N GLU A 402 10.82 28.09 3.25
CA GLU A 402 11.20 28.33 4.64
C GLU A 402 11.65 29.78 4.82
N GLU A 403 11.44 30.29 6.03
CA GLU A 403 11.90 31.61 6.43
C GLU A 403 12.79 31.55 7.68
N SER A 404 13.61 32.58 7.84
CA SER A 404 14.49 32.74 8.99
C SER A 404 14.69 34.23 9.30
N THR A 405 14.88 34.57 10.56
CA THR A 405 15.31 35.92 10.98
C THR A 405 16.82 36.03 11.20
N ASP A 406 17.53 34.89 11.22
CA ASP A 406 18.95 34.82 11.65
C ASP A 406 19.83 33.90 10.80
N LEU A 407 19.30 33.29 9.73
CA LEU A 407 19.93 32.31 8.85
C LEU A 407 20.31 30.97 9.51
N SER A 408 20.00 30.78 10.79
CA SER A 408 20.33 29.57 11.56
C SER A 408 19.11 28.69 11.80
N LEU A 409 18.00 29.26 12.27
CA LEU A 409 16.74 28.57 12.45
C LEU A 409 15.85 28.84 11.24
N TRP A 410 15.45 27.76 10.58
CA TRP A 410 14.56 27.82 9.43
C TRP A 410 13.25 27.12 9.76
N THR A 411 12.15 27.80 9.50
CA THR A 411 10.80 27.26 9.70
C THR A 411 9.99 27.39 8.42
N PRO A 412 9.08 26.45 8.11
CA PRO A 412 8.19 26.59 6.95
C PRO A 412 7.43 27.91 6.99
N VAL A 413 7.30 28.57 5.83
CA VAL A 413 6.44 29.74 5.70
C VAL A 413 4.99 29.32 6.01
N PRO A 414 4.28 30.00 6.94
CA PRO A 414 2.92 29.65 7.30
C PRO A 414 1.98 29.65 6.09
N VAL A 415 1.04 28.70 6.06
CA VAL A 415 0.07 28.54 4.95
C VAL A 415 -0.72 29.82 4.68
N SER A 416 -0.99 30.64 5.69
CA SER A 416 -1.67 31.93 5.52
C SER A 416 -0.88 32.96 4.70
N ARG A 417 0.42 32.74 4.48
CA ARG A 417 1.33 33.58 3.69
C ARG A 417 1.85 32.86 2.45
N ASN A 418 1.29 31.70 2.14
CA ASN A 418 1.62 30.88 0.99
C ASN A 418 0.35 30.71 0.14
N THR A 419 0.35 31.30 -1.05
CA THR A 419 -0.77 31.17 -2.00
C THR A 419 -0.32 30.36 -3.21
N VAL A 420 -1.19 29.46 -3.66
CA VAL A 420 -0.99 28.68 -4.89
C VAL A 420 -2.04 29.12 -5.89
N ALA A 421 -1.60 29.66 -7.02
CA ALA A 421 -2.47 30.06 -8.12
C ALA A 421 -2.95 28.83 -8.91
N PRO A 422 -4.04 28.94 -9.71
CA PRO A 422 -4.57 27.81 -10.49
C PRO A 422 -3.60 27.20 -11.49
N ASP A 423 -2.60 27.96 -11.93
CA ASP A 423 -1.52 27.51 -12.82
C ASP A 423 -0.41 26.73 -12.08
N GLY A 424 -0.46 26.65 -10.75
CA GLY A 424 0.56 26.02 -9.92
C GLY A 424 1.65 26.98 -9.42
N THR A 425 1.60 28.26 -9.80
CA THR A 425 2.54 29.27 -9.29
C THR A 425 2.34 29.48 -7.80
N VAL A 426 3.43 29.39 -7.04
CA VAL A 426 3.45 29.60 -5.59
C VAL A 426 3.96 30.99 -5.29
N SER A 427 3.26 31.72 -4.41
CA SER A 427 3.66 33.03 -3.93
C SER A 427 3.79 33.01 -2.42
N ILE A 428 4.95 33.44 -1.91
CA ILE A 428 5.18 33.60 -0.48
C ILE A 428 5.42 35.06 -0.12
N THR A 429 4.83 35.50 0.98
CA THR A 429 4.95 36.87 1.49
C THR A 429 5.69 36.88 2.83
N PRO A 430 6.53 37.89 3.12
CA PRO A 430 7.23 37.98 4.40
C PRO A 430 6.29 38.33 5.55
N ALA A 431 6.68 37.97 6.77
CA ALA A 431 5.96 38.35 7.98
C ALA A 431 6.01 39.88 8.18
N ALA A 432 4.97 40.43 8.81
CA ALA A 432 5.03 41.80 9.33
C ALA A 432 6.03 41.82 10.50
N GLY A 433 7.22 42.38 10.29
CA GLY A 433 8.28 42.33 11.30
C GLY A 433 9.67 42.72 10.79
N PRO A 434 10.73 42.36 11.55
CA PRO A 434 12.12 42.62 11.14
C PRO A 434 12.48 41.91 9.83
N LYS A 435 13.62 42.28 9.25
CA LYS A 435 14.14 41.65 8.02
C LYS A 435 14.16 40.13 8.16
N GLY A 436 13.52 39.45 7.22
CA GLY A 436 13.53 37.99 7.11
C GLY A 436 14.28 37.54 5.85
N PHE A 437 14.82 36.34 5.92
CA PHE A 437 15.39 35.60 4.81
C PHE A 437 14.41 34.51 4.40
N ALA A 438 14.39 34.16 3.12
CA ALA A 438 13.64 33.02 2.61
C ALA A 438 14.56 32.07 1.85
N ARG A 439 14.23 30.78 1.86
CA ARG A 439 14.86 29.75 1.02
C ARG A 439 13.83 28.73 0.57
N LEU A 440 14.19 27.96 -0.44
CA LEU A 440 13.48 26.75 -0.81
C LEU A 440 14.27 25.54 -0.31
N ARG A 441 13.66 24.72 0.54
CA ARG A 441 14.21 23.42 0.92
C ARG A 441 13.69 22.37 -0.06
N ALA A 442 14.61 21.81 -0.84
CA ALA A 442 14.37 20.70 -1.74
C ALA A 442 14.80 19.38 -1.09
N ALA A 443 13.98 18.34 -1.18
CA ALA A 443 14.32 17.01 -0.69
C ALA A 443 13.59 15.92 -1.50
N PRO A 444 14.23 14.78 -1.83
CA PRO A 444 13.52 13.63 -2.39
C PRO A 444 12.45 13.14 -1.41
N ASN A 445 11.33 12.62 -1.92
CA ASN A 445 10.32 11.99 -1.10
C ASN A 445 10.85 10.64 -0.57
N PRO A 446 10.45 10.24 0.64
CA PRO A 446 10.93 9.02 1.28
C PRO A 446 10.52 7.74 0.54
#